data_AF-A0A5C8PK76-F1
#
_entry.id   AF-A0A5C8PK76-F1
#
_cell.length_a   1.000
_cell.length_b   1.000
_cell.length_c   1.000
_cell.angle_alpha   90.00
_cell.angle_beta   90.00
_cell.angle_gamma   90.00
#
_symmetry.space_group_name_H-M   'P 1'
#
loop_
_entity.id
_entity.type
_entity.pdbx_description
1 polymer ?
#
loop_
_entity_poly.entity_id
_entity_poly.type
_entity_poly.pdbx_seq_one_letter_code
_entity_poly.pdbx_strand_id
1 'polypeptide(L)'
;MRQAAAGWTEVTLQIERRPMAVDTMGISYRLLGPPPLLGEAGRQIKDTIEQGRARYTSAYLRRVDGSTISVDYVAATRRYVRALWPLAQALLAIAGNADERTRLALALSFFQAIPYDELTDRVRNGGYDFAPPPTLVDLNRGDCDSKAVALACVLRAVMPGRLSAMATMPGHAILAVDVPWREGDAWVRRDGRVFIAVEAAGPAMAPVGQVAPQTARFLDRQQFSVWPLRA
;
A
#
# COMPACT_ATOMS: atom_id res chain seq x y z
N MET A 1 28.21 32.68 46.90
CA MET A 1 27.39 31.53 47.38
C MET A 1 26.49 31.08 46.24
N ARG A 2 26.85 29.95 45.61
CA ARG A 2 26.01 29.27 44.62
C ARG A 2 24.86 28.60 45.37
N GLN A 3 23.62 29.00 45.13
CA GLN A 3 22.45 28.24 45.58
C GLN A 3 22.45 26.90 44.84
N ALA A 4 22.61 25.84 45.62
CA ALA A 4 22.64 24.47 45.15
C ALA A 4 21.28 24.08 44.60
N ALA A 5 21.27 23.59 43.36
CA ALA A 5 20.17 22.85 42.77
C ALA A 5 20.00 21.52 43.53
N ALA A 6 19.28 21.55 44.64
CA ALA A 6 18.96 20.38 45.44
C ALA A 6 17.59 19.83 45.03
N GLY A 7 17.55 18.57 44.55
CA GLY A 7 16.34 17.73 44.69
C GLY A 7 15.69 17.15 43.43
N TRP A 8 16.26 17.25 42.22
CA TRP A 8 15.72 16.49 41.09
C TRP A 8 16.34 15.10 41.03
N THR A 9 15.62 14.08 41.51
CA THR A 9 15.82 12.69 41.06
C THR A 9 15.70 12.67 39.54
N GLU A 10 16.75 12.22 38.85
CA GLU A 10 16.82 12.15 37.38
C GLU A 10 15.52 11.56 36.79
N VAL A 11 14.96 12.21 35.77
CA VAL A 11 13.92 11.58 34.94
C VAL A 11 14.62 10.57 34.05
N THR A 12 14.34 9.28 34.26
CA THR A 12 14.92 8.19 33.45
C THR A 12 13.87 7.67 32.45
N LEU A 13 14.25 7.54 31.19
CA LEU A 13 13.44 6.91 30.14
C LEU A 13 13.82 5.43 30.04
N GLN A 14 12.87 4.54 30.29
CA GLN A 14 13.01 3.12 29.99
C GLN A 14 12.21 2.79 28.73
N ILE A 15 12.90 2.30 27.69
CA ILE A 15 12.28 1.87 26.44
C ILE A 15 12.25 0.34 26.43
N GLU A 16 11.06 -0.23 26.32
CA GLU A 16 10.87 -1.68 26.15
C GLU A 16 10.21 -1.93 24.79
N ARG A 17 10.85 -2.76 23.96
CA ARG A 17 10.16 -3.32 22.78
C ARG A 17 9.18 -4.38 23.27
N ARG A 18 7.91 -4.23 22.91
CA ARG A 18 6.88 -5.22 23.23
C ARG A 18 6.20 -5.70 21.95
N PRO A 19 5.85 -7.00 21.86
CA PRO A 19 5.00 -7.48 20.79
C PRO A 19 3.63 -6.78 20.88
N MET A 20 3.12 -6.26 19.77
CA MET A 20 1.73 -5.80 19.67
C MET A 20 0.81 -6.92 19.18
N ALA A 21 -0.51 -6.71 19.30
CA ALA A 21 -1.58 -7.71 19.07
C ALA A 21 -1.62 -8.34 17.66
N VAL A 22 -0.88 -7.78 16.72
CA VAL A 22 -0.59 -8.33 15.39
C VAL A 22 0.92 -8.24 15.26
N ASP A 23 1.59 -9.25 14.71
CA ASP A 23 3.04 -9.51 14.55
C ASP A 23 3.93 -8.28 14.17
N THR A 24 3.85 -7.24 14.99
CA THR A 24 4.37 -5.89 14.79
C THR A 24 5.03 -5.54 16.11
N MET A 25 6.32 -5.24 16.06
CA MET A 25 7.06 -4.76 17.21
C MET A 25 6.65 -3.32 17.49
N GLY A 26 5.99 -3.07 18.62
CA GLY A 26 5.71 -1.73 19.10
C GLY A 26 6.83 -1.24 20.01
N ILE A 27 7.09 0.06 19.99
CA ILE A 27 7.91 0.70 21.02
C ILE A 27 6.97 1.11 22.15
N SER A 28 7.13 0.49 23.32
CA SER A 28 6.53 0.99 24.56
C SER A 28 7.60 1.74 25.34
N TYR A 29 7.23 2.85 25.97
CA TYR A 29 8.13 3.59 26.83
C TYR A 29 7.48 3.79 28.19
N ARG A 30 8.30 3.70 29.24
CA ARG A 30 7.94 4.03 30.61
C ARG A 30 8.84 5.17 31.06
N LEU A 31 8.22 6.27 31.45
CA LEU A 31 8.91 7.39 32.08
C LEU A 31 8.96 7.17 33.59
N LEU A 32 10.12 7.35 34.20
CA LEU A 32 10.34 7.28 35.64
C LEU A 32 10.77 8.65 36.15
N GLY A 33 10.12 9.18 37.18
CA GLY A 33 10.37 10.55 37.68
C GLY A 33 9.20 11.14 38.48
N PRO A 34 9.26 12.44 38.85
CA PRO A 34 8.20 13.12 39.61
C PRO A 34 6.88 13.24 38.81
N PRO A 35 5.69 13.00 39.40
CA PRO A 35 4.42 12.93 38.67
C PRO A 35 4.10 14.15 37.77
N PRO A 36 4.35 15.41 38.17
CA PRO A 36 4.11 16.57 37.31
C PRO A 36 4.98 16.56 36.04
N LEU A 37 6.27 16.24 36.18
CA LEU A 37 7.19 16.12 35.04
C LEU A 37 6.83 14.94 34.15
N LEU A 38 6.40 13.82 34.72
CA LEU A 38 5.94 12.66 33.96
C LEU A 38 4.71 12.99 33.11
N GLY A 39 3.79 13.79 33.65
CA GLY A 39 2.59 14.21 32.92
C GLY A 39 2.92 15.13 31.74
N GLU A 40 3.85 16.07 31.92
CA GLU A 40 4.30 16.96 30.83
C GLU A 40 5.10 16.20 29.77
N ALA A 41 6.12 15.44 30.17
CA ALA A 41 6.94 14.64 29.27
C ALA A 41 6.11 13.60 28.50
N GLY A 42 5.14 12.95 29.18
CA GLY A 42 4.23 12.00 28.54
C GLY A 42 3.39 12.65 27.43
N ARG A 43 2.86 13.86 27.66
CA ARG A 43 2.14 14.63 26.63
C ARG A 43 3.07 14.99 25.47
N GLN A 44 4.24 15.54 25.76
CA GLN A 44 5.20 15.96 24.72
C GLN A 44 5.67 14.79 23.85
N ILE A 45 5.93 13.61 24.43
CA ILE A 45 6.32 12.42 23.66
C ILE A 45 5.16 11.96 22.78
N LYS A 46 3.94 11.89 23.32
CA LYS A 46 2.75 11.52 22.55
C LYS A 46 2.57 12.46 21.35
N ASP A 47 2.61 13.77 21.59
CA ASP A 47 2.45 14.79 20.55
C ASP A 47 3.57 14.68 19.50
N THR A 48 4.81 14.43 19.92
CA THR A 48 5.96 14.25 19.01
C THR A 48 5.79 13.03 18.12
N ILE A 49 5.35 11.89 18.69
CA ILE A 49 5.09 10.66 17.93
C ILE A 49 3.95 10.88 16.95
N GLU A 50 2.84 11.49 17.37
CA GLU A 50 1.69 11.77 16.51
C GLU A 50 2.06 12.73 15.36
N GLN A 51 2.79 13.80 15.65
CA GLN A 51 3.28 14.73 14.63
C GLN A 51 4.28 14.07 13.67
N GLY A 52 5.23 13.28 14.19
CA GLY A 52 6.19 12.55 13.38
C GLY A 52 5.51 11.56 12.43
N ARG A 53 4.53 10.81 12.96
CA ARG A 53 3.70 9.89 12.17
C ARG A 53 2.94 10.62 11.08
N ALA A 54 2.27 11.73 11.40
CA ALA A 54 1.51 12.53 10.44
C ALA A 54 2.39 13.09 9.32
N ARG A 55 3.60 13.58 9.66
CA ARG A 55 4.59 14.04 8.68
C ARG A 55 5.04 12.90 7.77
N TYR A 56 5.37 11.75 8.34
CA TYR A 56 5.78 10.57 7.57
C TYR A 56 4.67 10.11 6.62
N THR A 57 3.44 9.94 7.12
CA THR A 57 2.32 9.46 6.30
C THR A 57 1.99 10.41 5.16
N SER A 58 1.99 11.72 5.43
CA SER A 58 1.77 12.73 4.40
C SER A 58 2.91 12.79 3.37
N ALA A 59 4.17 12.67 3.78
CA ALA A 59 5.31 12.83 2.89
C ALA A 59 5.50 11.61 1.96
N TYR A 60 5.18 10.41 2.44
CA TYR A 60 5.50 9.15 1.76
C TYR A 60 4.27 8.39 1.25
N LEU A 61 3.11 9.07 1.13
CA LEU A 61 1.86 8.46 0.67
C LEU A 61 1.53 7.19 1.47
N ARG A 62 1.65 7.28 2.80
CA ARG A 62 1.33 6.19 3.71
C ARG A 62 0.05 6.50 4.45
N ARG A 63 -0.61 5.44 4.91
CA ARG A 63 -1.76 5.53 5.79
C ARG A 63 -1.54 4.66 7.01
N VAL A 64 -2.11 5.10 8.11
CA VAL A 64 -2.24 4.30 9.32
C VAL A 64 -3.47 3.41 9.23
N ASP A 65 -3.30 2.15 9.56
CA ASP A 65 -4.40 1.24 9.90
C ASP A 65 -4.07 0.48 11.20
N GLY A 66 -4.73 0.85 12.30
CA GLY A 66 -4.39 0.37 13.64
C GLY A 66 -2.91 0.60 14.00
N SER A 67 -2.17 -0.49 14.17
CA SER A 67 -0.73 -0.50 14.45
C SER A 67 0.15 -0.51 13.20
N THR A 68 -0.42 -0.66 12.01
CA THR A 68 0.32 -0.80 10.75
C THR A 68 0.36 0.52 9.99
N ILE A 69 1.46 0.75 9.29
CA ILE A 69 1.58 1.83 8.30
C ILE A 69 1.74 1.17 6.94
N SER A 70 0.78 1.40 6.05
CA SER A 70 0.74 0.82 4.70
C SER A 70 0.78 1.90 3.63
N VAL A 71 0.93 1.52 2.36
CA VAL A 71 0.71 2.45 1.23
C VAL A 71 -0.71 3.01 1.32
N ASP A 72 -0.85 4.34 1.21
CA ASP A 72 -2.14 4.95 0.91
C ASP A 72 -2.42 4.78 -0.58
N TYR A 73 -3.01 3.64 -0.96
CA TYR A 73 -3.26 3.32 -2.36
C TYR A 73 -4.12 4.36 -3.06
N VAL A 74 -5.09 4.96 -2.36
CA VAL A 74 -5.98 5.99 -2.93
C VAL A 74 -5.18 7.24 -3.24
N ALA A 75 -4.39 7.73 -2.28
CA ALA A 75 -3.54 8.89 -2.48
C ALA A 75 -2.46 8.63 -3.54
N ALA A 76 -1.82 7.45 -3.53
CA ALA A 76 -0.80 7.07 -4.48
C ALA A 76 -1.36 7.00 -5.92
N THR A 77 -2.47 6.31 -6.14
CA THR A 77 -3.09 6.26 -7.48
C THR A 77 -3.50 7.66 -7.96
N ARG A 78 -4.05 8.52 -7.08
CA ARG A 78 -4.37 9.91 -7.43
C ARG A 78 -3.11 10.73 -7.78
N ARG A 79 -2.01 10.54 -7.04
CA ARG A 79 -0.77 11.28 -7.23
C ARG A 79 -0.07 10.96 -8.55
N TYR A 80 -0.15 9.71 -9.01
CA TYR A 80 0.65 9.21 -10.12
C TYR A 80 -0.12 8.96 -11.43
N VAL A 81 -1.45 9.01 -11.42
CA VAL A 81 -2.27 8.81 -12.64
C VAL A 81 -1.80 9.68 -13.82
N ARG A 82 -1.48 10.95 -13.58
CA ARG A 82 -1.03 11.87 -14.63
C ARG A 82 0.35 11.51 -15.18
N ALA A 83 1.26 11.02 -14.33
CA ALA A 83 2.59 10.63 -14.75
C ALA A 83 2.57 9.37 -15.64
N LEU A 84 1.57 8.50 -15.46
CA LEU A 84 1.40 7.27 -16.22
C LEU A 84 0.57 7.46 -17.49
N TRP A 85 0.09 8.68 -17.75
CA TRP A 85 -0.73 8.99 -18.92
C TRP A 85 -0.06 8.60 -20.25
N PRO A 86 1.23 8.90 -20.51
CA PRO A 86 1.87 8.50 -21.78
C PRO A 86 1.89 6.99 -21.99
N LEU A 87 2.16 6.22 -20.93
CA LEU A 87 2.11 4.76 -20.99
C LEU A 87 0.69 4.26 -21.27
N ALA A 88 -0.31 4.83 -20.60
CA ALA A 88 -1.71 4.48 -20.83
C ALA A 88 -2.14 4.74 -22.28
N GLN A 89 -1.72 5.86 -22.87
CA GLN A 89 -1.99 6.18 -24.29
C GLN A 89 -1.32 5.18 -25.23
N ALA A 90 -0.07 4.78 -24.95
CA ALA A 90 0.63 3.76 -25.74
C ALA A 90 -0.11 2.40 -25.69
N LEU A 91 -0.55 1.97 -24.51
CA LEU A 91 -1.31 0.73 -24.35
C LEU A 91 -2.68 0.79 -25.06
N LEU A 92 -3.36 1.93 -25.03
CA LEU A 92 -4.61 2.13 -25.80
C LEU A 92 -4.36 2.05 -27.30
N ALA A 93 -3.30 2.68 -27.80
CA ALA A 93 -2.95 2.64 -29.22
C ALA A 93 -2.68 1.20 -29.68
N ILE A 94 -1.98 0.40 -28.87
CA ILE A 94 -1.74 -1.03 -29.14
C ILE A 94 -3.05 -1.83 -29.11
N ALA A 95 -3.93 -1.55 -28.15
CA ALA A 95 -5.21 -2.26 -28.04
C ALA A 95 -6.19 -1.94 -29.17
N GLY A 96 -6.09 -0.76 -29.79
CA GLY A 96 -7.00 -0.31 -30.85
C GLY A 96 -8.47 -0.40 -30.42
N ASN A 97 -9.28 -1.12 -31.21
CA ASN A 97 -10.72 -1.31 -30.97
C ASN A 97 -11.05 -2.53 -30.08
N ALA A 98 -10.07 -3.12 -29.40
CA ALA A 98 -10.30 -4.26 -28.52
C ALA A 98 -11.30 -3.94 -27.41
N ASP A 99 -12.01 -4.96 -26.91
CA ASP A 99 -12.97 -4.80 -25.82
C ASP A 99 -12.28 -4.41 -24.48
N GLU A 100 -13.07 -3.97 -23.51
CA GLU A 100 -12.57 -3.56 -22.19
C GLU A 100 -11.74 -4.62 -21.49
N ARG A 101 -12.14 -5.89 -21.60
CA ARG A 101 -11.44 -6.98 -20.91
C ARG A 101 -10.09 -7.27 -21.55
N THR A 102 -10.00 -7.11 -22.85
CA THR A 102 -8.75 -7.22 -23.61
C THR A 102 -7.83 -6.03 -23.31
N ARG A 103 -8.36 -4.81 -23.20
CA ARG A 103 -7.59 -3.65 -22.74
C ARG A 103 -7.04 -3.85 -21.33
N LEU A 104 -7.86 -4.35 -20.41
CA LEU A 104 -7.44 -4.71 -19.06
C LEU A 104 -6.35 -5.79 -19.08
N ALA A 105 -6.52 -6.85 -19.88
CA ALA A 105 -5.55 -7.93 -20.00
C ALA A 105 -4.20 -7.44 -20.55
N LEU A 106 -4.21 -6.55 -21.54
CA LEU A 106 -3.00 -5.93 -22.07
C LEU A 106 -2.28 -5.12 -21.00
N ALA A 107 -2.98 -4.21 -20.31
CA ALA A 107 -2.39 -3.42 -19.24
C ALA A 107 -1.86 -4.30 -18.09
N LEU A 108 -2.62 -5.33 -17.71
CA LEU A 108 -2.21 -6.32 -16.71
C LEU A 108 -0.90 -7.02 -17.12
N SER A 109 -0.85 -7.53 -18.34
CA SER A 109 0.33 -8.25 -18.87
C SER A 109 1.59 -7.38 -18.85
N PHE A 110 1.47 -6.08 -19.14
CA PHE A 110 2.59 -5.14 -19.08
C PHE A 110 3.22 -5.10 -17.68
N PHE A 111 2.41 -4.98 -16.62
CA PHE A 111 2.92 -4.90 -15.25
C PHE A 111 3.33 -6.26 -14.67
N GLN A 112 2.74 -7.36 -15.13
CA GLN A 112 3.19 -8.73 -14.81
C GLN A 112 4.55 -9.04 -15.43
N ALA A 113 4.85 -8.49 -16.61
CA ALA A 113 6.15 -8.69 -17.28
C ALA A 113 7.31 -7.96 -16.58
N ILE A 114 7.02 -6.92 -15.80
CA ILE A 114 8.03 -6.27 -14.96
C ILE A 114 8.44 -7.26 -13.84
N PRO A 115 9.73 -7.49 -13.58
CA PRO A 115 10.18 -8.37 -12.50
C PRO A 115 9.63 -8.02 -11.11
N TYR A 116 9.33 -9.05 -10.31
CA TYR A 116 8.97 -8.89 -8.89
C TYR A 116 10.24 -8.64 -8.06
N ASP A 117 10.17 -7.69 -7.14
CA ASP A 117 11.24 -7.35 -6.20
C ASP A 117 10.60 -6.91 -4.88
N GLU A 118 10.99 -7.50 -3.75
CA GLU A 118 10.43 -7.14 -2.42
C GLU A 118 10.89 -5.75 -1.94
N LEU A 119 11.76 -5.10 -2.70
CA LEU A 119 12.30 -3.77 -2.41
C LEU A 119 13.11 -3.69 -1.10
N THR A 120 13.66 -4.82 -0.64
CA THR A 120 14.41 -4.92 0.62
C THR A 120 15.85 -4.39 0.52
N ASP A 121 16.45 -4.41 -0.67
CA ASP A 121 17.79 -3.85 -0.92
C ASP A 121 17.72 -2.33 -1.13
N ARG A 122 18.04 -1.57 -0.08
CA ARG A 122 17.96 -0.11 -0.09
C ARG A 122 18.95 0.54 -1.05
N VAL A 123 20.10 -0.09 -1.32
CA VAL A 123 21.11 0.47 -2.25
C VAL A 123 20.60 0.31 -3.67
N ARG A 124 20.12 -0.89 -4.01
CA ARG A 124 19.60 -1.22 -5.34
C ARG A 124 18.31 -0.49 -5.68
N ASN A 125 17.45 -0.27 -4.68
CA ASN A 125 16.12 0.31 -4.86
C ASN A 125 16.06 1.80 -4.51
N GLY A 126 17.21 2.50 -4.37
CA GLY A 126 17.22 3.93 -4.03
C GLY A 126 16.57 4.28 -2.69
N GLY A 127 16.46 3.30 -1.78
CA GLY A 127 15.85 3.42 -0.47
C GLY A 127 14.33 3.30 -0.44
N TYR A 128 13.67 2.98 -1.56
CA TYR A 128 12.21 2.81 -1.64
C TYR A 128 11.76 1.47 -1.06
N ASP A 129 10.72 1.51 -0.22
CA ASP A 129 9.94 0.38 0.31
C ASP A 129 8.52 0.34 -0.31
N PHE A 130 8.38 1.02 -1.45
CA PHE A 130 7.27 1.09 -2.38
C PHE A 130 7.81 1.89 -3.57
N ALA A 131 7.89 1.29 -4.75
CA ALA A 131 8.35 1.98 -5.95
C ALA A 131 7.18 2.80 -6.53
N PRO A 132 7.26 4.15 -6.52
CA PRO A 132 6.26 4.97 -7.21
C PRO A 132 6.08 4.50 -8.66
N PRO A 133 4.87 4.52 -9.23
CA PRO A 133 4.61 4.01 -10.57
C PRO A 133 5.59 4.45 -11.68
N PRO A 134 6.05 5.72 -11.77
CA PRO A 134 7.08 6.09 -12.75
C PRO A 134 8.44 5.43 -12.47
N THR A 135 8.82 5.35 -11.19
CA THR A 135 10.06 4.70 -10.72
C THR A 135 10.03 3.20 -10.96
N LEU A 136 8.87 2.53 -10.76
CA LEU A 136 8.70 1.12 -11.06
C LEU A 136 8.97 0.82 -12.54
N VAL A 137 8.50 1.69 -13.44
CA VAL A 137 8.72 1.55 -14.89
C VAL A 137 10.19 1.79 -15.23
N ASP A 138 10.81 2.83 -14.66
CA ASP A 138 12.22 3.18 -14.88
C ASP A 138 13.18 2.09 -14.38
N LEU A 139 13.00 1.62 -13.15
CA LEU A 139 13.85 0.58 -12.54
C LEU A 139 13.56 -0.83 -13.08
N ASN A 140 12.46 -1.00 -13.83
CA ASN A 140 11.92 -2.27 -14.29
C ASN A 140 11.86 -3.32 -13.17
N ARG A 141 11.28 -2.93 -12.02
CA ARG A 141 11.10 -3.79 -10.84
C ARG A 141 10.04 -3.22 -9.91
N GLY A 142 9.39 -4.07 -9.12
CA GLY A 142 8.54 -3.62 -8.02
C GLY A 142 7.87 -4.76 -7.27
N ASP A 143 7.39 -4.45 -6.07
CA ASP A 143 6.60 -5.36 -5.24
C ASP A 143 5.13 -5.40 -5.69
N CYS A 144 4.31 -6.16 -4.96
CA CYS A 144 2.88 -6.30 -5.26
C CYS A 144 2.11 -4.98 -5.18
N ASP A 145 2.41 -4.16 -4.17
CA ASP A 145 1.78 -2.86 -3.95
C ASP A 145 2.07 -1.90 -5.11
N SER A 146 3.35 -1.77 -5.49
CA SER A 146 3.81 -0.86 -6.54
C SER A 146 3.19 -1.21 -7.89
N LYS A 147 3.16 -2.51 -8.21
CA LYS A 147 2.58 -3.03 -9.46
C LYS A 147 1.07 -2.80 -9.53
N ALA A 148 0.36 -3.09 -8.45
CA ALA A 148 -1.09 -2.90 -8.40
C ALA A 148 -1.47 -1.41 -8.47
N VAL A 149 -0.72 -0.51 -7.80
CA VAL A 149 -0.92 0.94 -7.91
C VAL A 149 -0.63 1.44 -9.32
N ALA A 150 0.45 0.97 -9.95
CA ALA A 150 0.81 1.37 -11.31
C ALA A 150 -0.24 0.92 -12.33
N LEU A 151 -0.74 -0.32 -12.21
CA LEU A 151 -1.86 -0.81 -13.00
C LEU A 151 -3.11 0.05 -12.76
N ALA A 152 -3.47 0.36 -11.51
CA ALA A 152 -4.61 1.21 -11.21
C ALA A 152 -4.50 2.62 -11.83
N CYS A 153 -3.29 3.20 -11.85
CA CYS A 153 -3.03 4.48 -12.53
C CYS A 153 -3.32 4.39 -14.03
N VAL A 154 -2.84 3.34 -14.70
CA VAL A 154 -3.10 3.12 -16.13
C VAL A 154 -4.60 2.90 -16.37
N LEU A 155 -5.26 2.07 -15.57
CA LEU A 155 -6.69 1.76 -15.73
C LEU A 155 -7.59 2.99 -15.58
N ARG A 156 -7.25 3.94 -14.72
CA ARG A 156 -7.98 5.23 -14.65
C ARG A 156 -7.96 6.01 -15.96
N ALA A 157 -6.89 5.87 -16.75
CA ALA A 157 -6.79 6.52 -18.06
C ALA A 157 -7.40 5.66 -19.17
N VAL A 158 -7.19 4.33 -19.15
CA VAL A 158 -7.64 3.44 -20.24
C VAL A 158 -9.10 2.98 -20.12
N MET A 159 -9.67 3.02 -18.92
CA MET A 159 -11.03 2.58 -18.60
C MET A 159 -11.68 3.53 -17.57
N PRO A 160 -11.83 4.84 -17.88
CA PRO A 160 -12.22 5.85 -16.90
C PRO A 160 -13.64 5.66 -16.31
N GLY A 161 -14.52 4.91 -16.98
CA GLY A 161 -15.86 4.58 -16.48
C GLY A 161 -15.89 3.40 -15.51
N ARG A 162 -14.76 2.72 -15.28
CA ARG A 162 -14.66 1.52 -14.46
C ARG A 162 -14.09 1.85 -13.09
N LEU A 163 -14.74 1.34 -12.06
CA LEU A 163 -14.29 1.41 -10.68
C LEU A 163 -13.23 0.32 -10.42
N SER A 164 -12.22 0.71 -9.65
CA SER A 164 -11.22 -0.21 -9.13
C SER A 164 -11.14 -0.14 -7.62
N ALA A 165 -10.65 -1.22 -7.03
CA ALA A 165 -10.36 -1.32 -5.61
C ALA A 165 -9.09 -2.11 -5.40
N MET A 166 -8.30 -1.77 -4.39
CA MET A 166 -7.24 -2.68 -3.92
C MET A 166 -7.85 -3.71 -2.99
N ALA A 167 -7.43 -4.96 -3.10
CA ALA A 167 -7.70 -6.00 -2.11
C ALA A 167 -6.38 -6.41 -1.47
N THR A 168 -6.27 -6.20 -0.15
CA THR A 168 -5.05 -6.47 0.62
C THR A 168 -5.27 -7.64 1.56
N MET A 169 -4.29 -8.51 1.64
CA MET A 169 -4.26 -9.69 2.51
C MET A 169 -2.87 -9.81 3.15
N PRO A 170 -2.68 -10.65 4.17
CA PRO A 170 -1.38 -10.82 4.79
C PRO A 170 -0.27 -11.11 3.77
N GLY A 171 0.70 -10.21 3.66
CA GLY A 171 1.86 -10.33 2.77
C GLY A 171 1.58 -10.11 1.28
N HIS A 172 0.38 -9.70 0.86
CA HIS A 172 0.06 -9.54 -0.56
C HIS A 172 -1.04 -8.51 -0.84
N ALA A 173 -0.99 -7.91 -2.03
CA ALA A 173 -2.01 -7.00 -2.53
C ALA A 173 -2.30 -7.28 -4.01
N ILE A 174 -3.58 -7.26 -4.35
CA ILE A 174 -4.05 -7.35 -5.74
C ILE A 174 -4.96 -6.16 -6.07
N LEU A 175 -5.16 -5.93 -7.36
CA LEU A 175 -6.19 -5.02 -7.83
C LEU A 175 -7.49 -5.80 -8.07
N ALA A 176 -8.62 -5.11 -8.00
CA ALA A 176 -9.90 -5.62 -8.46
C ALA A 176 -10.65 -4.54 -9.26
N VAL A 177 -11.34 -4.93 -10.33
CA VAL A 177 -11.95 -4.00 -11.31
C VAL A 177 -13.39 -4.41 -11.60
N ASP A 178 -14.31 -3.46 -11.73
CA ASP A 178 -15.73 -3.69 -12.00
C ASP A 178 -16.05 -3.98 -13.49
N VAL A 179 -15.32 -4.96 -14.05
CA VAL A 179 -15.59 -5.49 -15.39
C VAL A 179 -16.64 -6.60 -15.35
N PRO A 180 -17.33 -6.91 -16.48
CA PRO A 180 -18.27 -8.01 -16.55
C PRO A 180 -17.64 -9.33 -16.09
N TRP A 181 -18.33 -9.99 -15.16
CA TRP A 181 -17.98 -11.30 -14.64
C TRP A 181 -18.08 -12.39 -15.71
N ARG A 182 -17.17 -13.35 -15.65
CA ARG A 182 -17.21 -14.61 -16.42
C ARG A 182 -17.13 -15.80 -15.47
N GLU A 183 -17.69 -16.93 -15.89
CA GLU A 183 -17.56 -18.18 -15.15
C GLU A 183 -16.08 -18.50 -14.87
N GLY A 184 -15.77 -18.87 -13.62
CA GLY A 184 -14.40 -19.13 -13.18
C GLY A 184 -13.59 -17.90 -12.76
N ASP A 185 -14.14 -16.68 -12.86
CA ASP A 185 -13.47 -15.50 -12.34
C ASP A 185 -13.43 -15.50 -10.81
N ALA A 186 -12.23 -15.30 -10.25
CA ALA A 186 -12.04 -14.86 -8.89
C ALA A 186 -12.50 -13.41 -8.72
N TRP A 187 -13.13 -13.11 -7.59
CA TRP A 187 -13.75 -11.81 -7.36
C TRP A 187 -13.66 -11.38 -5.89
N VAL A 188 -13.80 -10.07 -5.67
CA VAL A 188 -14.03 -9.47 -4.37
C VAL A 188 -15.35 -8.72 -4.39
N ARG A 189 -16.04 -8.68 -3.25
CA ARG A 189 -17.30 -7.94 -3.12
C ARG A 189 -17.17 -6.83 -2.09
N ARG A 190 -17.62 -5.64 -2.45
CA ARG A 190 -17.70 -4.48 -1.56
C ARG A 190 -18.92 -3.65 -1.89
N ASP A 191 -19.68 -3.26 -0.85
CA ASP A 191 -20.87 -2.42 -0.97
C ASP A 191 -21.88 -2.95 -2.02
N GLY A 192 -22.09 -4.27 -2.05
CA GLY A 192 -22.99 -4.94 -3.01
C GLY A 192 -22.47 -5.02 -4.45
N ARG A 193 -21.26 -4.51 -4.74
CA ARG A 193 -20.62 -4.56 -6.05
C ARG A 193 -19.58 -5.67 -6.12
N VAL A 194 -19.55 -6.37 -7.25
CA VAL A 194 -18.57 -7.40 -7.58
C VAL A 194 -17.45 -6.75 -8.39
N PHE A 195 -16.21 -7.02 -7.99
CA PHE A 195 -15.01 -6.62 -8.70
C PHE A 195 -14.22 -7.88 -9.04
N ILE A 196 -13.79 -8.01 -10.28
CA ILE A 196 -12.99 -9.14 -10.75
C ILE A 196 -11.55 -8.95 -10.31
N ALA A 197 -10.96 -10.00 -9.74
CA ALA A 197 -9.60 -9.99 -9.22
C ALA A 197 -8.57 -9.91 -10.36
N VAL A 198 -7.54 -9.11 -10.14
CA VAL A 198 -6.49 -8.80 -11.12
C VAL A 198 -5.14 -8.81 -10.40
N GLU A 199 -4.36 -9.86 -10.64
CA GLU A 199 -3.09 -10.09 -9.94
C GLU A 199 -1.91 -9.56 -10.76
N ALA A 200 -1.54 -8.30 -10.50
CA ALA A 200 -0.44 -7.62 -11.17
C ALA A 200 0.95 -8.15 -10.75
N ALA A 201 1.01 -8.87 -9.63
CA ALA A 201 2.23 -9.41 -9.05
C ALA A 201 2.09 -10.91 -8.81
N GLY A 202 2.86 -11.69 -9.55
CA GLY A 202 2.94 -13.14 -9.43
C GLY A 202 3.97 -13.67 -10.42
N PRO A 203 4.57 -14.85 -10.17
CA PRO A 203 5.55 -15.44 -11.09
C PRO A 203 4.91 -15.89 -12.42
N ALA A 204 3.59 -15.97 -12.48
CA ALA A 204 2.84 -16.35 -13.67
C ALA A 204 2.10 -15.12 -14.26
N MET A 205 2.04 -15.07 -15.59
CA MET A 205 1.20 -14.14 -16.36
C MET A 205 -0.28 -14.55 -16.22
N ALA A 206 -0.87 -14.32 -15.04
CA ALA A 206 -2.22 -14.73 -14.70
C ALA A 206 -3.26 -13.92 -15.53
N PRO A 207 -4.21 -14.59 -16.21
CA PRO A 207 -5.30 -13.90 -16.90
C PRO A 207 -6.19 -13.07 -15.97
N VAL A 208 -6.96 -12.14 -16.54
CA VAL A 208 -8.01 -11.40 -15.80
C VAL A 208 -8.98 -12.38 -15.16
N GLY A 209 -9.22 -12.25 -13.85
CA GLY A 209 -10.07 -13.14 -13.07
C GLY A 209 -9.37 -14.40 -12.57
N GLN A 210 -8.08 -14.60 -12.88
CA GLN A 210 -7.29 -15.70 -12.35
C GLN A 210 -6.28 -15.17 -11.33
N VAL A 211 -6.11 -15.92 -10.25
CA VAL A 211 -5.23 -15.56 -9.15
C VAL A 211 -4.41 -16.77 -8.70
N ALA A 212 -3.28 -16.51 -8.05
CA ALA A 212 -2.44 -17.54 -7.45
C ALA A 212 -3.22 -18.33 -6.37
N PRO A 213 -2.89 -19.61 -6.15
CA PRO A 213 -3.59 -20.44 -5.16
C PRO A 213 -3.63 -19.84 -3.75
N GLN A 214 -2.59 -19.11 -3.35
CA GLN A 214 -2.54 -18.43 -2.05
C GLN A 214 -3.57 -17.28 -1.98
N THR A 215 -3.62 -16.45 -3.02
CA THR A 215 -4.61 -15.38 -3.17
C THR A 215 -6.02 -15.95 -3.16
N ALA A 216 -6.29 -17.01 -3.93
CA ALA A 216 -7.59 -17.69 -3.97
C ALA A 216 -8.06 -18.10 -2.57
N ARG A 217 -7.19 -18.70 -1.75
CA ARG A 217 -7.52 -19.10 -0.38
C ARG A 217 -7.98 -17.93 0.50
N PHE A 218 -7.39 -16.75 0.35
CA PHE A 218 -7.84 -15.55 1.08
C PHE A 218 -9.18 -15.04 0.57
N LEU A 219 -9.39 -15.06 -0.76
CA LEU A 219 -10.65 -14.64 -1.37
C LEU A 219 -11.82 -15.54 -0.95
N ASP A 220 -11.63 -16.86 -1.00
CA ASP A 220 -12.65 -17.86 -0.62
C ASP A 220 -13.06 -17.73 0.84
N ARG A 221 -12.09 -17.42 1.72
CA ARG A 221 -12.32 -17.25 3.17
C ARG A 221 -12.79 -15.85 3.55
N GLN A 222 -12.92 -14.93 2.59
CA GLN A 222 -13.23 -13.52 2.84
C GLN A 222 -12.21 -12.86 3.79
N GLN A 223 -10.95 -13.30 3.75
CA GLN A 223 -9.86 -12.85 4.64
C GLN A 223 -8.99 -11.79 3.96
N PHE A 224 -9.59 -10.65 3.63
CA PHE A 224 -8.94 -9.53 2.99
C PHE A 224 -9.62 -8.20 3.35
N SER A 225 -8.92 -7.10 3.12
CA SER A 225 -9.49 -5.74 3.20
C SER A 225 -9.64 -5.16 1.80
N VAL A 226 -10.71 -4.39 1.57
CA VAL A 226 -10.98 -3.75 0.27
C VAL A 226 -10.90 -2.23 0.40
N TRP A 227 -10.15 -1.62 -0.51
CA TRP A 227 -9.88 -0.20 -0.56
C TRP A 227 -10.40 0.37 -1.88
N PRO A 228 -11.60 0.96 -1.90
CA PRO A 228 -12.13 1.56 -3.12
C PRO A 228 -11.22 2.69 -3.61
N LEU A 229 -10.75 2.62 -4.85
CA LEU A 229 -9.91 3.64 -5.46
C LEU A 229 -10.74 4.76 -6.10
N ARG A 230 -11.79 5.21 -5.40
CA ARG A 230 -12.68 6.28 -5.89
C ARG A 230 -11.89 7.59 -6.04
N ALA A 231 -12.23 8.36 -7.07
CA ALA A 231 -11.65 9.68 -7.32
C ALA A 231 -12.00 10.67 -6.21
#